data_AF-A0A914YVM3-F1
#
_entry.id   AF-A0A914YVM3-F1
#
_cell.length_a   1.000
_cell.length_b   1.000
_cell.length_c   1.000
_cell.angle_alpha   90.00
_cell.angle_beta   90.00
_cell.angle_gamma   90.00
#
_symmetry.space_group_name_H-M   'P 1'
#
loop_
_entity.id
_entity.type
_entity.pdbx_description
1 polymer ?
#
loop_
_entity_poly.entity_id
_entity_poly.type
_entity_poly.pdbx_seq_one_letter_code
_entity_poly.pdbx_strand_id
1 'polypeptide(L)'
;MLQAWTRSGALQEQVANKMQEWFESGLQQWDISRDAPYFGFEIPNAPGKYFYVWLDAPIGYMGSFKNLCDKRGDSVSFDEYWKKDSTAELYHFIGKDIVYFHSLFWPAMLEGSNFRKPTNLFVHGYVTVNGAKMSKSRGTFIKASTWLNHFDADSLRYYYTAKLSSRIDDIDLNLEDFVQRVNADIVNKVVNLASRNAGLSQTF
;
A
#
# COMPACT_ATOMS: atom_id res chain seq x y z
N MET A 1 -10.19 -21.96 -4.72
CA MET A 1 -10.00 -20.92 -3.67
C MET A 1 -9.81 -19.53 -4.30
N LEU A 2 -8.71 -19.24 -5.00
CA LEU A 2 -8.42 -17.90 -5.54
C LEU A 2 -9.53 -17.35 -6.45
N GLN A 3 -9.99 -18.13 -7.44
CA GLN A 3 -11.08 -17.71 -8.32
C GLN A 3 -12.41 -17.44 -7.59
N ALA A 4 -12.64 -18.06 -6.44
CA ALA A 4 -13.84 -17.81 -5.63
C ALA A 4 -13.70 -16.48 -4.88
N TRP A 5 -12.50 -16.17 -4.38
CA TRP A 5 -12.22 -14.87 -3.76
C TRP A 5 -12.29 -13.73 -4.78
N THR A 6 -11.78 -13.92 -6.00
CA THR A 6 -11.94 -12.94 -7.09
C THR A 6 -13.41 -12.64 -7.41
N ARG A 7 -14.30 -13.62 -7.26
CA ARG A 7 -15.74 -13.51 -7.54
C ARG A 7 -16.58 -13.14 -6.31
N SER A 8 -15.97 -12.87 -5.16
CA SER A 8 -16.70 -12.57 -3.92
C SER A 8 -17.29 -11.15 -3.87
N GLY A 9 -16.82 -10.26 -4.74
CA GLY A 9 -17.17 -8.83 -4.70
C GLY A 9 -16.34 -8.00 -3.72
N ALA A 10 -15.36 -8.60 -3.02
CA ALA A 10 -14.49 -7.86 -2.09
C ALA A 10 -13.51 -6.92 -2.81
N LEU A 11 -12.84 -7.42 -3.85
CA LEU A 11 -11.81 -6.69 -4.59
C LEU A 11 -12.41 -5.58 -5.46
N GLN A 12 -11.63 -4.53 -5.72
CA GLN A 12 -11.96 -3.54 -6.75
C GLN A 12 -12.17 -4.25 -8.10
N GLU A 13 -13.20 -3.83 -8.85
CA GLU A 13 -13.58 -4.44 -10.13
C GLU A 13 -12.41 -4.55 -11.11
N GLN A 14 -11.59 -3.49 -11.20
CA GLN A 14 -10.39 -3.45 -12.05
C GLN A 14 -9.37 -4.53 -11.69
N VAL A 15 -9.20 -4.87 -10.39
CA VAL A 15 -8.35 -5.98 -9.95
C VAL A 15 -8.98 -7.31 -10.34
N ALA A 16 -10.27 -7.49 -10.09
CA ALA A 16 -10.96 -8.75 -10.36
C ALA A 16 -10.91 -9.09 -11.86
N ASN A 17 -11.10 -8.10 -12.73
CA ASN A 17 -10.98 -8.25 -14.18
C ASN A 17 -9.55 -8.66 -14.57
N LYS A 18 -8.54 -7.99 -14.01
CA LYS A 18 -7.13 -8.33 -14.29
C LYS A 18 -6.75 -9.73 -13.83
N MET A 19 -7.32 -10.20 -12.72
CA MET A 19 -7.13 -11.56 -12.26
C MET A 19 -7.71 -12.61 -13.21
N GLN A 20 -8.81 -12.32 -13.91
CA GLN A 20 -9.35 -13.24 -14.92
C GLN A 20 -8.36 -13.46 -16.06
N GLU A 21 -7.73 -12.38 -16.56
CA GLU A 21 -6.68 -12.50 -17.59
C GLU A 21 -5.52 -13.41 -17.13
N TRP A 22 -5.13 -13.33 -15.86
CA TRP A 22 -4.08 -14.20 -15.30
C TRP A 22 -4.53 -15.65 -15.14
N PHE A 23 -5.80 -15.89 -14.82
CA PHE A 23 -6.34 -17.25 -14.79
C PHE A 23 -6.43 -17.85 -16.19
N GLU A 24 -6.85 -17.07 -17.19
CA GLU A 24 -6.91 -17.48 -18.60
C GLU A 24 -5.52 -17.78 -19.17
N SER A 25 -4.51 -16.99 -18.78
CA SER A 25 -3.12 -17.23 -19.17
C SER A 25 -2.51 -18.51 -18.57
N GLY A 26 -3.15 -19.07 -17.53
CA GLY A 26 -2.67 -20.23 -16.80
C GLY A 26 -1.66 -19.87 -15.71
N LEU A 27 -1.96 -20.27 -14.46
CA LEU A 27 -1.05 -20.07 -13.34
C LEU A 27 0.14 -21.03 -13.45
N GLN A 28 1.34 -20.50 -13.22
CA GLN A 28 2.59 -21.26 -13.27
C GLN A 28 3.17 -21.46 -11.86
N GLN A 29 4.02 -22.47 -11.73
CA GLN A 29 4.86 -22.61 -10.54
C GLN A 29 5.76 -21.38 -10.41
N TRP A 30 6.00 -20.99 -9.18
CA TRP A 30 6.79 -19.82 -8.84
C TRP A 30 8.12 -20.27 -8.23
N ASP A 31 9.24 -19.86 -8.82
CA ASP A 31 10.54 -20.11 -8.24
C ASP A 31 10.77 -19.20 -7.03
N ILE A 32 10.90 -19.83 -5.87
CA ILE A 32 11.02 -19.18 -4.56
C ILE A 32 12.45 -19.29 -3.98
N SER A 33 13.42 -19.78 -4.76
CA SER A 33 14.80 -20.01 -4.29
C SER A 33 15.83 -19.25 -5.11
N ARG A 34 16.94 -18.84 -4.49
CA ARG A 34 18.10 -18.20 -5.14
C ARG A 34 19.38 -18.84 -4.65
N ASP A 35 20.36 -18.98 -5.53
CA ASP A 35 21.69 -19.49 -5.19
C ASP A 35 22.55 -18.44 -4.49
N ALA A 36 23.47 -18.89 -3.63
CA ALA A 36 24.55 -18.06 -3.11
C ALA A 36 25.45 -17.54 -4.27
N PRO A 37 26.06 -16.34 -4.14
CA PRO A 37 25.96 -15.40 -3.01
C PRO A 37 24.64 -14.61 -3.04
N TYR A 38 23.94 -14.56 -1.91
CA TYR A 38 22.69 -13.82 -1.77
C TYR A 38 22.57 -13.21 -0.37
N PHE A 39 21.95 -12.03 -0.28
CA PHE A 39 21.63 -11.40 0.99
C PHE A 39 20.16 -11.65 1.31
N GLY A 40 19.90 -12.59 2.21
CA GLY A 40 18.55 -13.00 2.59
C GLY A 40 18.57 -14.15 3.60
N PHE A 41 17.45 -14.85 3.72
CA PHE A 41 17.31 -15.99 4.62
C PHE A 41 17.70 -17.30 3.90
N GLU A 42 18.63 -18.06 4.49
CA GLU A 42 19.02 -19.37 3.98
C GLU A 42 17.86 -20.37 4.17
N ILE A 43 17.64 -21.22 3.17
CA ILE A 43 16.56 -22.21 3.19
C ILE A 43 16.95 -23.36 4.13
N PRO A 44 16.14 -23.68 5.15
CA PRO A 44 16.42 -24.81 6.04
C PRO A 44 16.60 -26.11 5.25
N ASN A 45 17.64 -26.88 5.60
CA ASN A 45 18.00 -28.15 4.95
C ASN A 45 18.42 -28.04 3.47
N ALA A 46 18.74 -26.84 2.97
CA ALA A 46 19.27 -26.64 1.61
C ALA A 46 20.46 -25.67 1.60
N PRO A 47 21.67 -26.14 1.99
CA PRO A 47 22.86 -25.29 2.11
C PRO A 47 23.16 -24.51 0.83
N GLY A 48 23.45 -23.21 0.96
CA GLY A 48 23.76 -22.33 -0.17
C GLY A 48 22.55 -21.89 -1.01
N LYS A 49 21.33 -22.25 -0.61
CA LYS A 49 20.08 -21.76 -1.21
C LYS A 49 19.41 -20.76 -0.28
N TYR A 50 18.87 -19.69 -0.83
CA TYR A 50 18.20 -18.61 -0.12
C TYR A 50 16.77 -18.45 -0.61
N PHE A 51 15.88 -17.98 0.26
CA PHE A 51 14.54 -17.59 -0.18
C PHE A 51 14.62 -16.38 -1.11
N TYR A 52 13.87 -16.43 -2.21
CA TYR A 52 13.69 -15.27 -3.08
C TYR A 52 12.90 -14.20 -2.33
N VAL A 53 13.28 -12.93 -2.50
CA VAL A 53 12.70 -11.79 -1.75
C VAL A 53 11.16 -11.71 -1.87
N TRP A 54 10.57 -12.19 -2.96
CA TRP A 54 9.12 -12.18 -3.11
C TRP A 54 8.38 -13.25 -2.30
N LEU A 55 9.11 -14.23 -1.73
CA LEU A 55 8.59 -15.13 -0.71
C LEU A 55 8.59 -14.45 0.66
N ASP A 56 9.72 -13.89 1.08
CA ASP A 56 9.89 -13.35 2.44
C ASP A 56 9.29 -11.94 2.64
N ALA A 57 9.23 -11.12 1.59
CA ALA A 57 8.73 -9.75 1.69
C ALA A 57 7.30 -9.64 2.25
N PRO A 58 6.29 -10.38 1.76
CA PRO A 58 4.95 -10.31 2.35
C PRO A 58 4.86 -10.98 3.74
N ILE A 59 5.74 -11.95 4.05
CA ILE A 59 5.87 -12.49 5.41
C ILE A 59 6.35 -11.40 6.37
N GLY A 60 7.10 -10.41 5.86
CA GLY A 60 7.46 -9.19 6.59
C GLY A 60 6.27 -8.45 7.20
N TYR A 61 5.06 -8.52 6.63
CA TYR A 61 3.86 -7.96 7.26
C TYR A 61 3.53 -8.66 8.58
N MET A 62 3.60 -10.00 8.59
CA MET A 62 3.43 -10.82 9.80
C MET A 62 4.57 -10.55 10.78
N GLY A 63 5.82 -10.54 10.31
CA GLY A 63 6.99 -10.30 11.14
C GLY A 63 6.97 -8.93 11.82
N SER A 64 6.55 -7.88 11.11
CA SER A 64 6.38 -6.53 11.66
C SER A 64 5.30 -6.50 12.76
N PHE A 65 4.15 -7.13 12.54
CA PHE A 65 3.09 -7.20 13.54
C PHE A 65 3.48 -8.05 14.74
N LYS A 66 4.17 -9.18 14.53
CA LYS A 66 4.73 -10.00 15.61
C LYS A 66 5.72 -9.18 16.45
N ASN A 67 6.64 -8.47 15.80
CA ASN A 67 7.59 -7.61 16.50
C ASN A 67 6.89 -6.54 17.36
N LEU A 68 5.79 -5.96 16.87
CA LEU A 68 4.98 -5.03 17.65
C LEU A 68 4.36 -5.70 18.88
N CYS A 69 3.76 -6.88 18.72
CA CYS A 69 3.16 -7.64 19.82
C CYS A 69 4.22 -7.99 20.88
N ASP A 70 5.36 -8.54 20.45
CA ASP A 70 6.47 -8.91 21.34
C ASP A 70 6.97 -7.68 22.15
N LYS A 71 7.16 -6.52 21.51
CA LYS A 71 7.58 -5.28 22.20
C LYS A 71 6.55 -4.73 23.18
N ARG A 72 5.28 -5.04 23.00
CA ARG A 72 4.19 -4.65 23.91
C ARG A 72 4.00 -5.65 25.05
N GLY A 73 4.70 -6.79 25.03
CA GLY A 73 4.40 -7.91 25.93
C GLY A 73 3.02 -8.52 25.65
N ASP A 74 2.50 -8.36 24.43
CA ASP A 74 1.22 -8.88 23.99
C ASP A 74 1.41 -10.28 23.40
N SER A 75 0.96 -11.29 24.14
CA SER A 75 1.13 -12.70 23.78
C SER A 75 -0.06 -13.29 23.01
N VAL A 76 -1.11 -12.51 22.70
CA VAL A 76 -2.36 -13.04 22.13
C VAL A 76 -2.69 -12.43 20.78
N SER A 77 -2.40 -11.15 20.55
CA SER A 77 -2.85 -10.43 19.36
C SER A 77 -2.34 -11.02 18.04
N PHE A 78 -1.12 -11.57 18.01
CA PHE A 78 -0.59 -12.13 16.77
C PHE A 78 -1.50 -13.25 16.25
N ASP A 79 -1.84 -14.20 17.11
CA ASP A 79 -2.72 -15.32 16.73
C ASP A 79 -4.13 -14.80 16.44
N GLU A 80 -4.67 -13.89 17.25
CA GLU A 80 -5.99 -13.29 17.03
C GLU A 80 -6.15 -12.66 15.65
N TYR A 81 -5.09 -12.07 15.08
CA TYR A 81 -5.12 -11.45 13.75
C TYR A 81 -4.83 -12.43 12.61
N TRP A 82 -3.93 -13.38 12.80
CA TRP A 82 -3.38 -14.20 11.71
C TRP A 82 -3.94 -15.62 11.61
N LYS A 83 -4.50 -16.18 12.69
CA LYS A 83 -5.12 -17.52 12.64
C LYS A 83 -6.33 -17.57 11.71
N LYS A 84 -6.64 -18.75 11.15
CA LYS A 84 -7.72 -18.93 10.16
C LYS A 84 -9.10 -18.50 10.63
N ASP A 85 -9.41 -18.67 11.91
CA ASP A 85 -10.67 -18.28 12.56
C ASP A 85 -10.66 -16.84 13.08
N SER A 86 -9.68 -16.03 12.67
CA SER A 86 -9.62 -14.61 13.03
C SER A 86 -10.86 -13.85 12.56
N THR A 87 -11.44 -13.08 13.48
CA THR A 87 -12.53 -12.12 13.21
C THR A 87 -12.01 -10.71 12.91
N ALA A 88 -10.70 -10.47 13.05
CA ALA A 88 -10.10 -9.20 12.69
C ALA A 88 -10.18 -8.95 11.17
N GLU A 89 -9.94 -7.72 10.75
CA GLU A 89 -9.85 -7.37 9.34
C GLU A 89 -8.39 -7.12 8.93
N LEU A 90 -7.99 -7.64 7.77
CA LEU A 90 -6.64 -7.49 7.25
C LEU A 90 -6.68 -6.80 5.88
N TYR A 91 -6.09 -5.62 5.79
CA TYR A 91 -6.07 -4.80 4.58
C TYR A 91 -4.66 -4.52 4.10
N HIS A 92 -4.46 -4.59 2.79
CA HIS A 92 -3.20 -4.22 2.15
C HIS A 92 -3.43 -3.07 1.17
N PHE A 93 -2.78 -1.93 1.41
CA PHE A 93 -2.71 -0.82 0.47
C PHE A 93 -1.48 -1.00 -0.42
N ILE A 94 -1.69 -1.14 -1.73
CA ILE A 94 -0.65 -1.50 -2.68
C ILE A 94 -0.76 -0.74 -3.99
N GLY A 95 0.36 -0.62 -4.72
CA GLY A 95 0.37 -0.12 -6.09
C GLY A 95 0.01 -1.20 -7.11
N LYS A 96 -0.43 -0.79 -8.29
CA LYS A 96 -0.86 -1.71 -9.37
C LYS A 96 0.18 -2.74 -9.83
N ASP A 97 1.48 -2.45 -9.71
CA ASP A 97 2.56 -3.34 -10.17
C ASP A 97 2.74 -4.60 -9.33
N ILE A 98 2.25 -4.59 -8.09
CA ILE A 98 2.47 -5.69 -7.14
C ILE A 98 1.19 -6.46 -6.82
N VAL A 99 0.12 -6.21 -7.60
CA VAL A 99 -1.19 -6.84 -7.45
C VAL A 99 -1.10 -8.35 -7.63
N TYR A 100 -0.36 -8.84 -8.64
CA TYR A 100 -0.20 -10.27 -8.89
C TYR A 100 0.27 -11.02 -7.64
N PHE A 101 1.28 -10.47 -6.97
CA PHE A 101 1.83 -11.04 -5.74
C PHE A 101 0.83 -11.07 -4.60
N HIS A 102 0.08 -9.98 -4.41
CA HIS A 102 -0.83 -9.82 -3.29
C HIS A 102 -2.19 -10.50 -3.50
N SER A 103 -2.59 -10.74 -4.75
CA SER A 103 -3.88 -11.33 -5.08
C SER A 103 -3.81 -12.82 -5.43
N LEU A 104 -2.65 -13.34 -5.84
CA LEU A 104 -2.46 -14.75 -6.19
C LEU A 104 -1.48 -15.44 -5.24
N PHE A 105 -0.22 -15.01 -5.25
CA PHE A 105 0.85 -15.71 -4.53
C PHE A 105 0.66 -15.68 -3.01
N TRP A 106 0.41 -14.50 -2.46
CA TRP A 106 0.29 -14.29 -1.01
C TRP A 106 -0.91 -15.03 -0.40
N PRO A 107 -2.15 -14.91 -0.91
CA PRO A 107 -3.28 -15.66 -0.35
C PRO A 107 -3.14 -17.17 -0.50
N ALA A 108 -2.48 -17.65 -1.57
CA ALA A 108 -2.18 -19.07 -1.74
C ALA A 108 -1.18 -19.57 -0.69
N MET A 109 -0.12 -18.80 -0.42
CA MET A 109 0.87 -19.15 0.61
C MET A 109 0.26 -19.17 2.00
N LEU A 110 -0.58 -18.17 2.34
CA LEU A 110 -1.29 -18.13 3.63
C LEU A 110 -2.21 -19.34 3.82
N GLU A 111 -3.00 -19.69 2.79
CA GLU A 111 -3.87 -20.87 2.86
C GLU A 111 -3.04 -22.15 3.05
N GLY A 112 -1.95 -22.31 2.31
CA GLY A 112 -1.06 -23.48 2.39
C GLY A 112 -0.28 -23.60 3.71
N SER A 113 -0.13 -22.50 4.44
CA SER A 113 0.55 -22.44 5.75
C SER A 113 -0.41 -22.27 6.94
N ASN A 114 -1.71 -22.48 6.71
CA ASN A 114 -2.75 -22.46 7.73
C ASN A 114 -2.95 -21.10 8.44
N PHE A 115 -2.78 -20.00 7.70
CA PHE A 115 -3.10 -18.64 8.14
C PHE A 115 -4.33 -18.07 7.40
N ARG A 116 -4.95 -17.04 7.98
CA ARG A 116 -6.06 -16.32 7.35
C ARG A 116 -5.58 -15.47 6.17
N LYS A 117 -6.48 -15.25 5.21
CA LYS A 117 -6.23 -14.45 4.00
C LYS A 117 -6.57 -12.97 4.23
N PRO A 118 -6.07 -12.05 3.38
CA PRO A 118 -6.49 -10.66 3.41
C PRO A 118 -8.01 -10.52 3.27
N THR A 119 -8.60 -9.61 4.05
CA THR A 119 -10.01 -9.21 3.92
C THR A 119 -10.23 -8.47 2.61
N ASN A 120 -9.34 -7.51 2.30
CA ASN A 120 -9.38 -6.78 1.02
C ASN A 120 -8.00 -6.27 0.60
N LEU A 121 -7.86 -5.95 -0.69
CA LEU A 121 -6.73 -5.26 -1.27
C LEU A 121 -7.21 -3.90 -1.78
N PHE A 122 -6.59 -2.82 -1.31
CA PHE A 122 -6.85 -1.47 -1.78
C PHE A 122 -5.71 -1.03 -2.70
N VAL A 123 -5.98 -1.05 -3.99
CA VAL A 123 -5.00 -0.79 -5.05
C VAL A 123 -5.15 0.64 -5.53
N HIS A 124 -4.03 1.34 -5.61
CA HIS A 124 -3.95 2.69 -6.19
C HIS A 124 -3.12 2.70 -7.49
N GLY A 125 -3.35 3.72 -8.32
CA GLY A 125 -2.55 3.97 -9.52
C GLY A 125 -1.16 4.54 -9.22
N TYR A 126 -0.46 4.96 -10.26
CA TYR A 126 0.82 5.65 -10.12
C TYR A 126 0.64 7.11 -9.72
N VAL A 127 1.72 7.71 -9.22
CA VAL A 127 1.83 9.16 -9.12
C VAL A 127 2.42 9.70 -10.43
N THR A 128 1.77 10.70 -11.00
CA THR A 128 2.32 11.55 -12.07
C THR A 128 2.57 12.95 -11.56
N VAL A 129 3.44 13.70 -12.26
CA VAL A 129 3.69 15.11 -11.97
C VAL A 129 3.51 15.88 -13.27
N ASN A 130 2.65 16.90 -13.24
CA ASN A 130 2.24 17.69 -14.40
C ASN A 130 1.80 16.83 -15.60
N GLY A 131 0.94 15.84 -15.34
CA GLY A 131 0.36 14.94 -16.34
C GLY A 131 1.29 13.85 -16.87
N ALA A 132 2.51 13.73 -16.35
CA ALA A 132 3.49 12.77 -16.86
C ALA A 132 4.18 11.95 -15.77
N LYS A 133 4.70 10.77 -16.15
CA LYS A 133 5.54 9.96 -15.26
C LYS A 133 6.71 10.81 -14.73
N MET A 134 6.97 10.66 -13.43
CA MET A 134 8.11 11.30 -12.78
C MET A 134 9.42 11.05 -13.54
N SER A 135 10.19 12.10 -13.73
CA SER A 135 11.43 12.05 -14.50
C SER A 135 12.55 12.77 -13.76
N LYS A 136 13.71 12.11 -13.65
CA LYS A 136 14.91 12.72 -13.08
C LYS A 136 15.41 13.89 -13.94
N SER A 137 15.36 13.76 -15.28
CA SER A 137 15.87 14.80 -16.19
C SER A 137 15.01 16.07 -16.19
N ARG A 138 13.69 15.94 -15.98
CA ARG A 138 12.77 17.08 -15.86
C ARG A 138 12.65 17.63 -14.44
N GLY A 139 13.42 17.10 -13.48
CA GLY A 139 13.34 17.51 -12.07
C GLY A 139 12.04 17.12 -11.35
N THR A 140 11.16 16.34 -11.98
CA THR A 140 9.87 15.93 -11.41
C THR A 140 9.92 14.61 -10.63
N PHE A 141 11.09 13.99 -10.54
CA PHE A 141 11.35 12.93 -9.57
C PHE A 141 11.66 13.56 -8.20
N ILE A 142 10.62 13.74 -7.39
CA ILE A 142 10.69 14.46 -6.12
C ILE A 142 10.83 13.44 -4.98
N LYS A 143 11.91 13.55 -4.20
CA LYS A 143 12.07 12.77 -2.97
C LYS A 143 11.19 13.36 -1.87
N ALA A 144 10.63 12.52 -1.00
CA ALA A 144 9.87 12.99 0.17
C ALA A 144 10.67 13.93 1.08
N SER A 145 11.96 13.66 1.30
CA SER A 145 12.82 14.57 2.06
C SER A 145 13.03 15.92 1.37
N THR A 146 13.16 15.92 0.04
CA THR A 146 13.26 17.17 -0.73
C THR A 146 11.96 17.96 -0.65
N TRP A 147 10.80 17.30 -0.71
CA TRP A 147 9.50 17.94 -0.54
C TRP A 147 9.42 18.72 0.78
N LEU A 148 9.81 18.08 1.89
CA LEU A 148 9.74 18.67 3.24
C LEU A 148 10.67 19.86 3.46
N ASN A 149 11.64 20.10 2.57
CA ASN A 149 12.44 21.32 2.59
C ASN A 149 11.71 22.54 2.00
N HIS A 150 10.60 22.32 1.28
CA HIS A 150 9.89 23.37 0.54
C HIS A 150 8.42 23.52 0.95
N PHE A 151 7.75 22.42 1.28
CA PHE A 151 6.35 22.39 1.69
C PHE A 151 6.18 21.48 2.90
N ASP A 152 5.13 21.73 3.68
CA ASP A 152 4.78 20.86 4.79
C ASP A 152 4.19 19.51 4.31
N ALA A 153 3.99 18.60 5.26
CA ALA A 153 3.36 17.32 4.98
C ALA A 153 1.86 17.48 4.68
N ASP A 154 1.17 18.40 5.36
CA ASP A 154 -0.28 18.55 5.29
C ASP A 154 -0.76 19.02 3.92
N SER A 155 -0.03 19.93 3.26
CA SER A 155 -0.35 20.36 1.90
C SER A 155 -0.38 19.19 0.91
N LEU A 156 0.62 18.31 0.93
CA LEU A 156 0.66 17.13 0.06
C LEU A 156 -0.40 16.10 0.42
N ARG A 157 -0.60 15.86 1.72
CA ARG A 157 -1.65 14.96 2.22
C ARG A 157 -3.02 15.41 1.73
N TYR A 158 -3.34 16.68 1.94
CA TYR A 158 -4.61 17.26 1.49
C TYR A 158 -4.79 17.09 -0.02
N TYR A 159 -3.77 17.45 -0.81
CA TYR A 159 -3.86 17.41 -2.25
C TYR A 159 -4.11 16.00 -2.81
N TYR A 160 -3.40 14.98 -2.30
CA TYR A 160 -3.66 13.59 -2.70
C TYR A 160 -5.02 13.10 -2.19
N THR A 161 -5.41 13.42 -0.96
CA THR A 161 -6.75 13.04 -0.45
C THR A 161 -7.87 13.64 -1.29
N ALA A 162 -7.72 14.87 -1.80
CA ALA A 162 -8.70 15.50 -2.67
C ALA A 162 -8.84 14.82 -4.05
N LYS A 163 -7.84 14.03 -4.48
CA LYS A 163 -7.83 13.32 -5.76
C LYS A 163 -8.03 11.80 -5.65
N LEU A 164 -7.88 11.24 -4.46
CA LEU A 164 -8.06 9.82 -4.21
C LEU A 164 -9.53 9.40 -4.43
N SER A 165 -9.70 8.20 -4.95
CA SER A 165 -11.00 7.53 -5.09
C SER A 165 -10.86 6.05 -4.74
N SER A 166 -11.96 5.29 -4.79
CA SER A 166 -11.93 3.84 -4.64
C SER A 166 -11.47 3.10 -5.91
N ARG A 167 -11.17 3.82 -7.00
CA ARG A 167 -10.72 3.26 -8.28
C ARG A 167 -9.21 3.26 -8.40
N ILE A 168 -8.70 2.45 -9.32
CA ILE A 168 -7.28 2.36 -9.65
C ILE A 168 -6.98 3.34 -10.78
N ASP A 169 -6.95 4.62 -10.44
CA ASP A 169 -6.60 5.69 -11.37
C ASP A 169 -5.26 6.31 -10.95
N ASP A 170 -4.48 6.78 -11.93
CA ASP A 170 -3.24 7.49 -11.66
C ASP A 170 -3.55 8.86 -11.04
N ILE A 171 -2.75 9.26 -10.04
CA ILE A 171 -2.96 10.49 -9.28
C ILE A 171 -1.94 11.52 -9.76
N ASP A 172 -2.44 12.58 -10.39
CA ASP A 172 -1.59 13.63 -10.92
C ASP A 172 -1.33 14.75 -9.90
N LEU A 173 -0.06 14.98 -9.58
CA LEU A 173 0.43 16.18 -8.90
C LEU A 173 0.74 17.26 -9.93
N ASN A 174 -0.27 18.07 -10.26
CA ASN A 174 -0.07 19.28 -11.04
C ASN A 174 0.36 20.40 -10.08
N LEU A 175 1.57 20.93 -10.26
CA LEU A 175 2.16 21.87 -9.30
C LEU A 175 1.46 23.24 -9.28
N GLU A 176 0.87 23.67 -10.39
CA GLU A 176 0.09 24.92 -10.43
C GLU A 176 -1.26 24.75 -9.72
N ASP A 177 -1.99 23.66 -10.03
CA ASP A 177 -3.24 23.32 -9.33
C ASP A 177 -2.98 23.03 -7.84
N PHE A 178 -1.83 22.47 -7.47
CA PHE A 178 -1.44 22.29 -6.08
C PHE A 178 -1.41 23.60 -5.31
N VAL A 179 -0.71 24.61 -5.81
CA VAL A 179 -0.64 25.93 -5.16
C VAL A 179 -2.03 26.56 -5.09
N GLN A 180 -2.78 26.53 -6.19
CA GLN A 180 -4.12 27.13 -6.24
C GLN A 180 -5.07 26.46 -5.24
N ARG A 181 -5.11 25.13 -5.22
CA ARG A 181 -6.04 24.35 -4.40
C ARG A 181 -5.73 24.44 -2.91
N VAL A 182 -4.47 24.31 -2.52
CA VAL A 182 -4.07 24.45 -1.10
C VAL A 182 -4.42 25.85 -0.59
N ASN A 183 -4.12 26.90 -1.36
CA ASN A 183 -4.46 28.27 -0.97
C ASN A 183 -5.98 28.51 -0.93
N ALA A 184 -6.71 28.06 -1.94
CA ALA A 184 -8.15 28.28 -2.03
C ALA A 184 -8.92 27.52 -0.94
N ASP A 185 -8.59 26.26 -0.70
CA ASP A 185 -9.39 25.39 0.15
C ASP A 185 -8.92 25.40 1.60
N ILE A 186 -7.63 25.26 1.86
CA ILE A 186 -7.12 25.23 3.24
C ILE A 186 -7.06 26.63 3.81
N VAL A 187 -6.34 27.55 3.16
CA VAL A 187 -6.12 28.90 3.71
C VAL A 187 -7.42 29.72 3.67
N ASN A 188 -8.05 29.84 2.51
CA ASN A 188 -9.14 30.80 2.31
C ASN A 188 -10.53 30.29 2.71
N LYS A 189 -10.75 28.97 2.81
CA LYS A 189 -12.02 28.40 3.29
C LYS A 189 -11.91 27.90 4.72
N VAL A 190 -11.10 26.88 4.98
CA VAL A 190 -11.09 26.21 6.31
C VAL A 190 -10.43 27.08 7.38
N VAL A 191 -9.17 27.47 7.19
CA VAL A 191 -8.42 28.25 8.18
C VAL A 191 -9.01 29.64 8.37
N ASN A 192 -9.47 30.26 7.28
CA ASN A 192 -10.07 31.59 7.30
C ASN A 192 -11.28 31.69 8.26
N LEU A 193 -12.08 30.63 8.42
CA LEU A 193 -13.19 30.63 9.38
C LEU A 193 -12.71 30.82 10.82
N ALA A 194 -11.59 30.20 11.20
CA ALA A 194 -11.02 30.37 12.52
C ALA A 194 -10.29 31.71 12.64
N SER A 195 -9.37 32.00 11.72
CA SER A 195 -8.48 33.17 11.82
C SER A 195 -9.24 34.50 11.82
N ARG A 196 -10.33 34.61 11.05
CA ARG A 196 -11.12 35.84 10.97
C ARG A 196 -12.01 36.10 12.19
N ASN A 197 -12.36 35.05 12.93
CA ASN A 197 -13.25 35.12 14.08
C ASN A 197 -12.49 35.11 15.42
N ALA A 198 -11.34 34.44 15.49
CA ALA A 198 -10.57 34.29 16.73
C ALA A 198 -10.11 35.63 17.32
N GLY A 199 -9.69 36.58 16.47
CA GLY A 199 -9.29 37.92 16.94
C GLY A 199 -10.44 38.68 17.62
N LEU A 200 -11.66 38.56 17.08
CA LEU A 200 -12.85 39.18 17.67
C LEU A 200 -13.16 38.61 19.07
N SER A 201 -12.95 37.30 19.27
CA SER A 201 -13.19 36.63 20.55
C SER A 201 -12.12 36.90 21.62
N GLN A 202 -10.91 37.29 21.23
CA GLN A 202 -9.81 37.62 22.18
C GLN A 202 -9.83 39.08 22.66
N THR A 203 -10.71 39.90 22.11
CA THR A 203 -10.82 41.33 22.46
C THR A 203 -11.91 41.60 23.51
N PHE A 204 -12.53 40.54 24.04
CA PHE A 204 -13.41 40.56 25.22
C PHE A 204 -12.70 39.86 26.39
#